data_AF-A0A354XY50-F1
#
_entry.id   AF-A0A354XY50-F1
#
_cell.length_a   1.000
_cell.length_b   1.000
_cell.length_c   1.000
_cell.angle_alpha   90.00
_cell.angle_beta   90.00
_cell.angle_gamma   90.00
#
_symmetry.space_group_name_H-M   'P 1'
#
loop_
_entity.id
_entity.type
_entity.pdbx_description
1 polymer ?
#
loop_
_entity_poly.entity_id
_entity_poly.type
_entity_poly.pdbx_seq_one_letter_code
_entity_poly.pdbx_strand_id
1 'polypeptide(L)' 'LVDNGAEDLKEICKILPQYGVTGFLPTLAPRPKGEDAEFLSELSKTETEGTEVLGFHLEGPFLKITGALGAGAISGAD' A
#
# COMPACT_ATOMS: atom_id res chain seq x y z
N LEU A 1 6.83 -5.67 -4.09
CA LEU A 1 5.43 -5.29 -3.77
C LEU A 1 5.44 -3.86 -3.26
N VAL A 2 4.34 -3.12 -3.34
CA VAL A 2 4.29 -1.74 -2.79
C VAL A 2 4.71 -1.72 -1.31
N ASP A 3 4.39 -2.76 -0.54
CA ASP A 3 4.77 -2.87 0.88
C ASP A 3 6.29 -2.89 1.15
N ASN A 4 7.12 -3.10 0.12
CA ASN A 4 8.58 -3.06 0.22
C ASN A 4 9.13 -1.61 0.23
N GLY A 5 8.33 -0.61 -0.14
CA GLY A 5 8.70 0.80 -0.05
C GLY A 5 8.71 1.55 -1.38
N ALA A 6 9.24 2.77 -1.35
CA ALA A 6 9.18 3.74 -2.43
C ALA A 6 9.81 3.27 -3.76
N GLU A 7 10.91 2.53 -3.71
CA GLU A 7 11.58 2.06 -4.93
C GLU A 7 10.75 1.01 -5.68
N ASP A 8 10.12 0.08 -4.95
CA ASP A 8 9.18 -0.87 -5.54
C ASP A 8 7.95 -0.15 -6.11
N LEU A 9 7.44 0.88 -5.42
CA LEU A 9 6.34 1.70 -5.94
C LEU A 9 6.72 2.38 -7.27
N LYS A 10 7.92 2.97 -7.37
CA LYS A 10 8.42 3.58 -8.61
C LYS A 10 8.51 2.56 -9.75
N GLU A 11 9.05 1.39 -9.47
CA GLU A 11 9.21 0.34 -10.48
C GLU A 11 7.87 -0.20 -10.96
N ILE A 12 6.92 -0.41 -10.05
CA ILE A 12 5.54 -0.75 -10.39
C ILE A 12 4.93 0.33 -11.30
N CYS A 13 5.14 1.62 -10.98
CA CYS A 13 4.57 2.70 -11.78
C CYS A 13 5.10 2.74 -13.22
N LYS A 14 6.38 2.40 -13.41
CA LYS A 14 7.02 2.27 -14.73
C LYS A 14 6.51 1.06 -15.51
N ILE A 15 6.27 -0.06 -14.83
CA ILE A 15 5.89 -1.32 -15.46
C ILE A 15 4.43 -1.31 -15.91
N LEU A 16 3.51 -0.81 -15.09
CA LEU A 16 2.07 -0.92 -15.30
C LEU A 16 1.52 -0.37 -16.64
N PRO A 17 2.05 0.72 -17.22
CA PRO A 17 1.63 1.21 -18.53
C PRO A 17 1.78 0.20 -19.67
N GLN A 18 2.74 -0.75 -19.59
CA GLN A 18 2.89 -1.80 -20.61
C GLN A 18 1.68 -2.75 -20.69
N TYR A 19 0.85 -2.75 -19.63
CA TYR A 19 -0.40 -3.51 -19.53
C TYR A 19 -1.63 -2.63 -19.73
N GLY A 20 -1.47 -1.38 -20.15
CA GLY A 20 -2.57 -0.43 -20.38
C GLY A 20 -3.15 0.19 -19.11
N VAL A 21 -2.50 0.03 -17.96
CA VAL A 21 -2.92 0.67 -16.70
C VAL A 21 -2.39 2.11 -16.69
N THR A 22 -3.30 3.07 -16.66
CA THR A 22 -2.98 4.51 -16.68
C THR A 22 -3.13 5.17 -15.31
N GLY A 23 -3.89 4.57 -14.41
CA GLY A 23 -4.06 5.01 -13.03
C GLY A 23 -4.42 3.84 -12.13
N PHE A 24 -3.92 3.83 -10.90
CA PHE A 24 -4.20 2.78 -9.93
C PHE A 24 -4.13 3.26 -8.48
N LEU A 25 -4.56 2.39 -7.58
CA LEU A 25 -4.45 2.58 -6.14
C LEU A 25 -3.45 1.53 -5.60
N PRO A 26 -2.18 1.91 -5.31
CA PRO A 26 -1.27 1.06 -4.56
C PRO A 26 -1.98 0.50 -3.32
N THR A 27 -2.03 -0.83 -3.23
CA THR A 27 -2.69 -1.52 -2.12
C THR A 27 -1.65 -1.81 -1.05
N LEU A 28 -1.95 -1.39 0.19
CA LEU A 28 -1.08 -1.55 1.35
C LEU A 28 -1.67 -2.59 2.29
N ALA A 29 -0.84 -3.57 2.66
CA ALA A 29 -1.18 -4.51 3.70
C ALA A 29 -1.10 -3.83 5.09
N PRO A 30 -1.87 -4.31 6.08
CA PRO A 30 -1.83 -3.73 7.41
C PRO A 30 -0.48 -3.91 8.09
N ARG A 31 -0.02 -2.84 8.74
CA ARG A 31 1.22 -2.79 9.52
C ARG A 31 0.90 -2.67 11.01
N PRO A 32 1.88 -2.87 11.91
CA PRO A 32 1.71 -2.59 13.33
C PRO A 32 1.22 -1.15 13.54
N LYS A 33 0.43 -0.95 14.61
CA LYS A 33 -0.20 0.35 14.92
C LYS A 33 0.86 1.46 14.98
N GLY A 34 0.69 2.50 14.16
CA GLY A 34 1.58 3.66 14.11
C GLY A 34 2.62 3.60 12.99
N GLU A 35 2.99 2.41 12.52
CA GLU A 35 3.90 2.24 11.38
C GLU A 35 3.18 2.45 10.03
N ASP A 36 1.87 2.22 10.00
CA ASP A 36 1.02 2.40 8.82
C ASP A 36 0.97 3.85 8.34
N ALA A 37 0.77 4.79 9.25
CA ALA A 37 0.72 6.22 8.94
C ALA A 37 2.08 6.76 8.48
N GLU A 38 3.17 6.34 9.11
CA GLU A 38 4.53 6.74 8.73
C GLU A 38 4.88 6.22 7.34
N PHE A 39 4.62 4.94 7.08
CA PHE A 39 4.86 4.32 5.79
C PHE A 39 4.03 4.95 4.67
N LEU A 40 2.74 5.20 4.91
CA LEU A 40 1.89 5.92 3.95
C LEU A 40 2.39 7.36 3.70
N SER A 41 2.89 8.05 4.72
CA SER A 41 3.47 9.38 4.57
C SER A 41 4.74 9.38 3.72
N GLU A 42 5.58 8.35 3.82
CA GLU A 42 6.73 8.18 2.95
C GLU A 42 6.31 7.92 1.50
N LEU A 43 5.42 6.96 1.28
CA LEU A 43 4.95 6.59 -0.06
C LEU A 43 4.22 7.75 -0.77
N SER A 44 3.39 8.51 -0.05
CA SER A 44 2.65 9.65 -0.62
C SER A 44 3.53 10.79 -1.11
N LYS A 45 4.79 10.87 -0.67
CA LYS A 45 5.77 11.87 -1.13
C LYS A 45 6.65 11.34 -2.27
N THR A 46 6.46 10.08 -2.66
CA THR A 46 7.28 9.45 -3.70
C THR A 46 6.87 9.99 -5.05
N GLU A 47 7.80 10.65 -5.73
CA GLU A 47 7.65 11.00 -7.14
C GLU A 47 7.75 9.74 -8.00
N THR A 48 6.79 9.57 -8.91
CA THR A 48 6.67 8.40 -9.78
C THR A 48 6.54 8.82 -11.24
N GLU A 49 6.90 7.92 -12.15
CA GLU A 49 6.80 8.09 -13.59
C GLU A 49 6.04 6.89 -14.17
N GLY A 50 5.17 7.12 -15.16
CA GLY A 50 4.37 6.08 -15.80
C GLY A 50 2.89 6.18 -15.41
N THR A 51 2.33 5.13 -14.84
CA THR A 51 0.93 5.14 -14.39
C THR A 51 0.74 6.13 -13.23
N GLU A 52 -0.44 6.75 -13.15
CA GLU A 52 -0.77 7.68 -12.08
C GLU A 52 -1.14 6.94 -10.78
N VAL A 53 -0.61 7.42 -9.65
CA VAL A 53 -1.06 6.99 -8.31
C VAL A 53 -2.24 7.89 -7.92
N LEU A 54 -3.45 7.33 -7.92
CA LEU A 54 -4.70 8.09 -7.69
C LEU A 54 -5.03 8.27 -6.19
N GLY A 55 -4.32 7.58 -5.33
CA GLY A 55 -4.59 7.43 -3.90
C GLY A 55 -4.11 6.06 -3.42
N PHE A 56 -4.34 5.71 -2.15
CA PHE A 56 -3.93 4.42 -1.58
C PHE A 56 -5.13 3.60 -1.15
N HIS A 57 -5.08 2.30 -1.42
CA HIS A 57 -6.07 1.33 -0.92
C HIS A 57 -5.49 0.65 0.32
N LEU A 58 -6.09 0.89 1.49
CA LEU A 58 -5.70 0.26 2.74
C LEU A 58 -6.49 -1.04 2.92
N GLU A 59 -5.84 -2.19 2.67
CA GLU A 59 -6.49 -3.51 2.70
C GLU A 59 -6.52 -4.07 4.14
N GLY A 60 -7.42 -3.52 4.97
CA GLY A 60 -7.47 -3.75 6.41
C GLY A 60 -6.97 -2.53 7.20
N PRO A 61 -6.62 -2.63 8.50
CA PRO A 61 -6.72 -3.79 9.40
C PRO A 61 -8.14 -4.11 9.87
N PHE A 62 -9.14 -3.30 9.54
CA PHE A 62 -10.53 -3.47 10.01
C PHE A 62 -11.28 -4.61 9.28
N LEU A 63 -10.67 -5.79 9.23
CA LEU A 63 -11.20 -7.00 8.60
C LEU A 63 -11.90 -7.89 9.64
N LYS A 64 -13.04 -8.48 9.27
CA LYS A 64 -13.81 -9.40 10.12
C LYS A 64 -13.15 -10.78 10.28
N ILE A 65 -12.16 -11.11 9.45
CA ILE A 65 -11.49 -12.41 9.42
C ILE A 65 -9.98 -12.21 9.57
N THR A 66 -9.39 -12.88 10.56
CA THR A 66 -7.99 -12.79 10.99
C THR A 66 -6.98 -13.47 10.05
N GLY A 67 -7.44 -14.19 9.02
CA GLY A 67 -6.57 -15.03 8.16
C GLY A 67 -5.59 -14.26 7.26
N ALA A 68 -5.83 -12.96 7.02
CA ALA A 68 -4.96 -12.11 6.20
C ALA A 68 -4.06 -11.18 7.03
N LEU A 69 -4.18 -11.20 8.37
CA LEU A 69 -3.46 -10.30 9.26
C LEU A 69 -2.33 -11.07 9.97
N GLY A 70 -1.11 -10.52 9.95
CA GLY A 70 -0.04 -11.00 10.84
C GLY A 70 -0.43 -10.80 12.30
N ALA A 71 0.10 -11.61 13.22
CA ALA A 71 -0.31 -11.59 14.64
C ALA A 71 -0.21 -10.21 15.31
N GLY A 72 0.69 -9.34 14.85
CA GLY A 72 0.85 -7.96 15.34
C GLY A 72 -0.11 -6.92 14.73
N ALA A 73 -0.88 -7.28 13.70
CA ALA A 73 -1.84 -6.41 13.00
C ALA A 73 -3.29 -6.63 13.47
N ILE A 74 -3.52 -7.56 14.40
CA ILE A 74 -4.84 -7.81 15.00
C ILE A 74 -4.98 -6.87 16.21
N SER A 75 -5.74 -5.78 16.08
CA SER A 75 -6.17 -5.04 17.27
C SER A 75 -7.37 -5.74 17.90
N GLY A 76 -7.41 -5.83 19.24
CA GLY A 76 -8.63 -6.19 19.94
C GLY A 76 -9.76 -5.25 19.51
N ALA A 77 -10.87 -5.81 19.04
CA ALA A 77 -12.08 -5.05 18.80
C ALA A 77 -12.73 -4.78 20.16
N ASP A 78 -12.70 -3.53 20.61
CA ASP A 78 -13.58 -3.03 21.68
C ASP A 78 -14.95 -2.65 21.07
#